data_AF-A0A3D4V0C5-F1
#
_entry.id   AF-A0A3D4V0C5-F1
#
_cell.length_a   1.000
_cell.length_b   1.000
_cell.length_c   1.000
_cell.angle_alpha   90.00
_cell.angle_beta   90.00
_cell.angle_gamma   90.00
#
_symmetry.space_group_name_H-M   'P 1'
#
loop_
_entity.id
_entity.type
_entity.pdbx_description
1 polymer ?
#
loop_
_entity_poly.entity_id
_entity_poly.type
_entity_poly.pdbx_seq_one_letter_code
_entity_poly.pdbx_strand_id
1 'polypeptide(L)'
;GISKPHAKNHRITIIEVKRTRSDLLQDIRTKKYLKYEAQATHCYIAGTAEAFGNKTTNQIYVDLKSRGFPDYWGILIFNPRNRLHCLRSARAHRRITYTKIKSLTRKIAKSFCYRALQGRI
;
A
#
# COMPACT_ATOMS: atom_id res chain seq x y z
N GLY A 1 7.28 -38.89 -5.42
CA GLY A 1 8.10 -37.66 -5.32
C GLY A 1 7.36 -36.64 -4.50
N ILE A 2 7.88 -36.25 -3.34
CA ILE A 2 7.27 -35.21 -2.51
C ILE A 2 7.45 -33.89 -3.28
N SER A 3 6.36 -33.35 -3.83
CA SER A 3 6.36 -32.02 -4.43
C SER A 3 6.88 -31.04 -3.40
N LYS A 4 8.04 -30.42 -3.65
CA LYS A 4 8.55 -29.32 -2.82
C LYS A 4 7.38 -28.33 -2.67
N PRO A 5 6.96 -27.99 -1.43
CA PRO A 5 5.90 -27.01 -1.26
C PRO A 5 6.36 -25.76 -2.02
N HIS A 6 5.56 -25.30 -2.99
CA HIS A 6 5.81 -24.04 -3.67
C HIS A 6 6.12 -23.03 -2.58
N ALA A 7 7.35 -22.52 -2.55
CA ALA A 7 7.73 -21.48 -1.61
C ALA A 7 6.79 -20.32 -1.93
N LYS A 8 5.71 -20.18 -1.16
CA LYS A 8 4.74 -19.09 -1.33
C LYS A 8 5.60 -17.84 -1.35
N ASN A 9 5.59 -17.09 -2.45
CA ASN A 9 6.30 -15.83 -2.51
C ASN A 9 5.67 -14.93 -1.46
N HIS A 10 6.34 -14.79 -0.32
CA HIS A 10 5.81 -14.10 0.83
C HIS A 10 5.69 -12.62 0.46
N ARG A 11 4.48 -12.08 0.56
CA ARG A 11 4.18 -10.69 0.23
C ARG A 11 4.08 -9.89 1.52
N ILE A 12 4.84 -8.80 1.57
CA ILE A 12 4.58 -7.71 2.50
C ILE A 12 4.06 -6.54 1.68
N THR A 13 2.85 -6.12 2.00
CA THR A 13 2.18 -5.02 1.33
C THR A 13 2.02 -3.86 2.30
N ILE A 14 2.38 -2.67 1.84
CA ILE A 14 2.08 -1.42 2.53
C ILE A 14 1.04 -0.67 1.70
N ILE A 15 0.05 -0.11 2.39
CA ILE A 15 -0.99 0.73 1.80
C ILE A 15 -0.95 2.06 2.55
N GLU A 16 -0.51 3.10 1.86
CA GLU A 16 -0.59 4.47 2.37
C GLU A 16 -1.98 5.02 2.07
N VAL A 17 -2.69 5.51 3.09
CA VAL A 17 -4.08 5.95 2.95
C VAL A 17 -4.14 7.48 3.02
N LYS A 18 -4.80 8.10 2.04
CA LYS A 18 -4.97 9.55 1.91
C LYS A 18 -6.43 9.94 1.85
N ARG A 19 -6.82 10.83 2.76
CA ARG A 19 -8.21 11.32 2.87
C ARG A 19 -8.46 12.55 2.00
N THR A 20 -7.50 13.47 1.96
CA THR A 20 -7.63 14.74 1.25
C THR A 20 -6.55 14.89 0.19
N ARG A 21 -6.81 15.78 -0.79
CA ARG A 21 -5.84 16.09 -1.84
C ARG A 21 -4.58 16.76 -1.28
N SER A 22 -4.73 17.63 -0.29
CA SER A 22 -3.60 18.32 0.34
C SER A 22 -2.62 17.35 0.99
N ASP A 23 -3.13 16.36 1.75
CA ASP A 23 -2.31 15.32 2.40
C ASP A 23 -1.57 14.46 1.35
N LEU A 24 -2.27 14.06 0.27
CA LEU A 24 -1.63 13.33 -0.83
C LEU A 24 -0.50 14.14 -1.46
N LEU A 25 -0.74 15.40 -1.81
CA LEU A 25 0.24 16.24 -2.49
C LEU A 25 1.43 16.58 -1.58
N GLN A 26 1.20 16.79 -0.30
CA GLN A 26 2.26 17.04 0.68
C GLN A 26 3.17 15.81 0.81
N ASP A 27 2.60 14.61 0.89
CA ASP A 27 3.38 13.39 1.00
C ASP A 27 4.16 13.09 -0.28
N ILE A 28 3.57 13.36 -1.46
CA ILE A 28 4.28 13.27 -2.76
C ILE A 28 5.49 14.20 -2.77
N ARG A 29 5.29 15.48 -2.44
CA ARG A 29 6.34 16.49 -2.42
C ARG A 29 7.47 16.15 -1.45
N THR A 30 7.13 15.66 -0.26
CA THR A 30 8.11 15.33 0.79
C THR A 30 8.67 13.91 0.68
N LYS A 31 8.16 13.10 -0.26
CA LYS A 31 8.50 11.68 -0.41
C LYS A 31 8.32 10.86 0.87
N LYS A 32 7.42 11.30 1.78
CA LYS A 32 7.22 10.68 3.10
C LYS A 32 6.84 9.21 3.02
N TYR A 33 6.04 8.84 2.03
CA TYR A 33 5.57 7.48 1.76
C TYR A 33 6.72 6.51 1.38
N LEU A 34 7.86 7.00 0.90
CA LEU A 34 9.01 6.15 0.57
C LEU A 34 9.71 5.60 1.82
N LYS A 35 9.46 6.16 3.02
CA LYS A 35 10.08 5.68 4.26
C LYS A 35 9.82 4.20 4.53
N TYR A 36 8.61 3.73 4.20
CA TYR A 36 8.21 2.35 4.48
C TYR A 36 8.40 1.41 3.27
N GLU A 37 8.64 1.97 2.09
CA GLU A 37 8.90 1.22 0.86
C GLU A 37 10.02 0.19 1.02
N ALA A 38 11.07 0.54 1.77
CA ALA A 38 12.19 -0.34 2.03
C ALA A 38 11.82 -1.63 2.78
N GLN A 39 10.65 -1.64 3.42
CA GLN A 39 10.12 -2.73 4.24
C GLN A 39 9.00 -3.52 3.56
N ALA A 40 8.61 -3.15 2.33
CA ALA A 40 7.57 -3.83 1.57
C ALA A 40 8.10 -4.47 0.28
N THR A 41 7.39 -5.51 -0.15
CA THR A 41 7.53 -6.10 -1.48
C THR A 41 6.65 -5.40 -2.51
N HIS A 42 5.50 -4.86 -2.06
CA HIS A 42 4.51 -4.18 -2.88
C HIS A 42 3.98 -2.98 -2.09
N CYS A 43 3.86 -1.82 -2.73
CA CYS A 43 3.33 -0.62 -2.09
C CYS A 43 2.11 -0.12 -2.86
N TYR A 44 1.13 0.42 -2.14
CA TYR A 44 -0.07 1.02 -2.71
C TYR A 44 -0.28 2.40 -2.10
N ILE A 45 -0.85 3.31 -2.90
CA ILE A 45 -1.56 4.49 -2.40
C ILE A 45 -3.06 4.21 -2.50
N ALA A 46 -3.79 4.45 -1.42
CA ALA A 46 -5.24 4.38 -1.35
C ALA A 46 -5.81 5.75 -1.02
N GLY A 47 -6.88 6.16 -1.69
CA GLY A 47 -7.51 7.44 -1.37
C GLY A 47 -8.96 7.55 -1.81
N THR A 48 -9.64 8.59 -1.35
CA THR A 48 -10.99 8.93 -1.83
C THR A 48 -10.92 9.56 -3.23
N ALA A 49 -12.07 9.68 -3.91
CA ALA A 49 -12.15 10.47 -5.14
C ALA A 49 -11.65 11.91 -4.92
N GLU A 50 -11.99 12.51 -3.76
CA GLU A 50 -11.51 13.83 -3.37
C GLU A 50 -9.98 13.89 -3.23
N ALA A 51 -9.35 12.89 -2.61
CA ALA A 51 -7.89 12.82 -2.49
C ALA A 51 -7.20 12.85 -3.87
N PHE A 52 -7.81 12.20 -4.85
CA PHE A 52 -7.34 12.20 -6.24
C PHE A 52 -7.85 13.40 -7.06
N GLY A 53 -8.62 14.31 -6.44
CA GLY A 53 -9.15 15.53 -7.05
C GLY A 53 -10.27 15.27 -8.05
N ASN A 54 -11.14 14.29 -7.77
CA ASN A 54 -12.31 13.90 -8.57
C ASN A 54 -11.99 13.64 -10.05
N LYS A 55 -10.81 13.08 -10.30
CA LYS A 55 -10.30 12.74 -11.62
C LYS A 55 -10.76 11.36 -12.08
N THR A 56 -10.85 11.16 -13.38
CA THR A 56 -10.99 9.82 -13.96
C THR A 56 -9.73 8.99 -13.74
N THR A 57 -9.83 7.67 -13.84
CA THR A 57 -8.70 6.74 -13.65
C THR A 57 -7.45 7.13 -14.46
N ASN A 58 -7.62 7.49 -15.74
CA ASN A 58 -6.51 7.90 -16.59
C ASN A 58 -5.88 9.22 -16.14
N GLN A 59 -6.72 10.20 -15.77
CA GLN A 59 -6.24 11.48 -15.24
C GLN A 59 -5.51 11.32 -13.91
N ILE A 60 -5.92 10.36 -13.07
CA ILE A 60 -5.21 10.02 -11.82
C ILE A 60 -3.80 9.52 -12.13
N TYR A 61 -3.64 8.61 -13.10
CA TYR A 61 -2.32 8.12 -13.48
C TYR A 61 -1.40 9.22 -14.00
N VAL A 62 -1.93 10.09 -14.87
CA VAL A 62 -1.16 11.20 -15.43
C VAL A 62 -0.77 12.21 -14.33
N ASP A 63 -1.71 12.60 -13.44
CA ASP A 63 -1.46 13.53 -12.33
C ASP A 63 -0.42 12.98 -11.34
N LEU A 64 -0.46 11.68 -11.04
CA LEU A 64 0.51 11.06 -10.14
C LEU A 64 1.89 10.90 -10.80
N LYS A 65 1.93 10.47 -12.07
CA LYS A 65 3.18 10.33 -12.84
C LYS A 65 3.89 11.67 -13.01
N SER A 66 3.16 12.74 -13.34
CA SER A 66 3.74 14.08 -13.53
C SER A 66 4.34 14.66 -12.24
N ARG A 67 3.92 14.15 -11.07
CA ARG A 67 4.44 14.55 -9.75
C ARG A 67 5.54 13.64 -9.22
N GLY A 68 6.03 12.70 -10.03
CA GLY A 68 7.11 11.78 -9.65
C GLY A 68 6.65 10.64 -8.72
N PHE A 69 5.35 10.32 -8.71
CA PHE A 69 4.89 9.13 -8.00
C PHE A 69 5.40 7.85 -8.70
N PRO A 70 5.92 6.85 -7.96
CA PRO A 70 6.49 5.67 -8.58
C PRO A 70 5.48 4.88 -9.43
N ASP A 71 5.93 4.39 -10.58
CA ASP A 71 5.10 3.67 -11.54
C ASP A 71 4.82 2.21 -11.14
N TYR A 72 5.62 1.64 -10.23
CA TYR A 72 5.47 0.29 -9.71
C TYR A 72 4.54 0.21 -8.48
N TRP A 73 4.20 1.34 -7.86
CA TRP A 73 3.21 1.35 -6.77
C TRP A 73 1.81 1.09 -7.33
N GLY A 74 0.98 0.38 -6.58
CA GLY A 74 -0.43 0.23 -6.92
C GLY A 74 -1.25 1.45 -6.51
N ILE A 75 -2.44 1.58 -7.09
CA ILE A 75 -3.37 2.69 -6.85
C ILE A 75 -4.74 2.11 -6.54
N LEU A 76 -5.27 2.47 -5.39
CA LEU A 76 -6.54 2.04 -4.86
C LEU A 76 -7.43 3.27 -4.63
N ILE A 77 -8.72 3.15 -4.92
CA ILE A 77 -9.69 4.20 -4.67
C ILE A 77 -10.83 3.68 -3.80
N PHE A 78 -11.21 4.44 -2.78
CA PHE A 78 -12.43 4.19 -2.03
C PHE A 78 -13.62 4.66 -2.86
N ASN A 79 -14.55 3.77 -3.13
CA ASN A 79 -15.83 4.15 -3.72
C ASN A 79 -16.74 4.83 -2.66
N PRO A 80 -17.87 5.45 -3.06
CA PRO A 80 -18.80 6.09 -2.13
C PRO A 80 -19.39 5.16 -1.06
N ARG A 81 -19.31 3.84 -1.24
CA ARG A 81 -19.73 2.83 -0.25
C ARG A 81 -18.56 2.35 0.62
N ASN A 82 -17.47 3.10 0.68
CA ASN A 82 -16.23 2.78 1.39
C ASN A 82 -15.59 1.43 1.00
N ARG A 83 -15.88 0.92 -0.20
CA ARG A 83 -15.22 -0.27 -0.74
C ARG A 83 -13.99 0.14 -1.54
N LEU A 84 -12.90 -0.59 -1.36
CA LEU A 84 -11.69 -0.41 -2.13
C LEU A 84 -11.86 -0.97 -3.55
N HIS A 85 -11.51 -0.16 -4.55
CA HIS A 85 -11.38 -0.56 -5.94
C HIS A 85 -9.91 -0.42 -6.37
N CYS A 86 -9.38 -1.46 -7.00
CA CYS A 86 -8.02 -1.42 -7.54
C CYS A 86 -8.05 -0.76 -8.91
N LEU A 87 -7.40 0.40 -9.05
CA LEU A 87 -7.20 1.04 -10.34
C LEU A 87 -5.98 0.41 -11.02
N ARG A 88 -4.86 0.32 -10.28
CA ARG A 88 -3.59 -0.25 -10.74
C ARG A 88 -3.03 -1.20 -9.70
N SER A 89 -2.73 -2.43 -10.10
CA SER A 89 -2.03 -3.39 -9.24
C SER A 89 -0.58 -2.97 -9.00
N ALA A 90 -0.10 -3.13 -7.77
CA ALA A 90 1.32 -2.92 -7.47
C ALA A 90 2.17 -4.03 -8.09
N ARG A 91 3.36 -3.66 -8.57
CA ARG A 91 4.41 -4.60 -8.99
C ARG A 91 5.36 -4.83 -7.83
N ALA A 92 5.96 -6.02 -7.77
CA ALA A 92 6.99 -6.29 -6.79
C ALA A 92 8.24 -5.45 -7.10
N HIS A 93 8.65 -4.56 -6.21
CA HIS A 93 9.83 -3.69 -6.41
C HIS A 93 11.05 -4.14 -5.64
N ARG A 94 10.88 -5.08 -4.70
CA ARG A 94 11.95 -5.58 -3.83
C ARG A 94 11.68 -7.01 -3.36
N ARG A 95 12.77 -7.77 -3.17
CA ARG A 95 12.75 -9.03 -2.43
C ARG A 95 13.03 -8.78 -0.95
N ILE A 96 12.25 -9.41 -0.08
CA ILE A 96 12.46 -9.36 1.37
C ILE A 96 12.81 -10.76 1.85
N THR A 97 13.80 -10.86 2.74
CA THR A 97 14.23 -12.14 3.30
C THR A 97 13.14 -12.77 4.15
N TYR A 98 13.09 -14.10 4.16
CA TYR A 98 12.12 -14.84 4.96
C TYR A 98 12.19 -14.48 6.46
N THR A 99 13.39 -14.29 7.00
CA THR A 99 13.60 -13.87 8.39
C THR A 99 12.95 -12.51 8.69
N LYS A 100 13.07 -11.55 7.77
CA LYS A 100 12.45 -10.23 7.92
C LYS A 100 10.93 -10.32 7.83
N ILE A 101 10.39 -11.14 6.92
CA ILE A 101 8.95 -11.43 6.84
C ILE A 101 8.44 -12.01 8.15
N LYS A 102 9.09 -13.07 8.66
CA LYS A 102 8.73 -13.70 9.93
C LYS A 102 8.72 -12.71 11.08
N SER A 103 9.70 -11.81 11.13
CA SER A 103 9.78 -10.73 12.12
C SER A 103 8.61 -9.75 12.00
N LEU A 104 8.29 -9.27 10.80
CA LEU A 104 7.20 -8.32 10.55
C LEU A 104 5.82 -8.95 10.82
N THR A 105 5.59 -10.19 10.39
CA THR A 105 4.34 -10.92 10.68
C THR A 105 4.09 -11.03 12.17
N ARG A 106 5.11 -11.33 12.98
CA ARG A 106 4.98 -11.35 14.45
C ARG A 106 4.64 -9.98 15.03
N LYS A 107 5.24 -8.89 14.51
CA LYS A 107 4.92 -7.52 14.94
C LYS A 107 3.47 -7.15 14.62
N ILE A 108 2.99 -7.50 13.42
CA ILE A 108 1.61 -7.30 13.00
C ILE A 108 0.67 -8.09 13.92
N ALA A 109 0.94 -9.37 14.14
CA ALA A 109 0.13 -10.22 15.02
C ALA A 109 0.07 -9.68 16.46
N LYS A 110 1.22 -9.28 17.03
CA LYS A 110 1.26 -8.68 18.37
C LYS A 110 0.43 -7.39 18.45
N SER A 111 0.56 -6.52 17.45
CA SER A 111 -0.19 -5.26 17.37
C SER A 111 -1.70 -5.49 17.20
N PHE A 112 -2.08 -6.54 16.47
CA PHE A 112 -3.48 -6.97 16.34
C PHE A 112 -4.01 -7.48 17.68
N CYS A 113 -3.35 -8.45 18.32
CA CYS A 113 -3.80 -9.02 19.59
C CYS A 113 -3.95 -7.94 20.68
N TYR A 114 -3.00 -7.01 20.77
CA TYR A 114 -3.09 -5.91 21.72
C TYR A 114 -4.34 -5.05 21.51
N ARG A 115 -4.70 -4.74 20.25
CA ARG A 115 -5.91 -3.96 19.96
C ARG A 115 -7.20 -4.76 20.21
N ALA A 116 -7.19 -6.06 19.91
CA ALA A 116 -8.32 -6.95 20.19
C ALA A 116 -8.60 -7.06 21.70
N LEU A 117 -7.55 -7.23 22.51
CA LEU A 117 -7.68 -7.25 23.97
C LEU A 117 -8.14 -5.91 24.57
N GLN A 118 -7.97 -4.81 23.84
CA GLN A 118 -8.45 -3.48 24.24
C GLN A 118 -9.85 -3.14 23.68
N GLY A 119 -10.52 -4.05 22.96
CA GLY A 119 -11.82 -3.80 22.34
C GLY A 119 -11.78 -2.71 21.24
N ARG A 120 -10.63 -2.54 20.57
CA ARG A 120 -10.43 -1.50 19.53
C ARG A 120 -10.58 -2.02 18.10
N ILE A 121 -10.94 -3.29 17.94
CA ILE A 121 -11.24 -4.01 16.70
C ILE A 121 -12.18 -5.16 17.02
#